data_AF-A0A2H9LWY4-F1
#
_entry.id   AF-A0A2H9LWY4-F1
#
_cell.length_a   1.000
_cell.length_b   1.000
_cell.length_c   1.000
_cell.angle_alpha   90.00
_cell.angle_beta   90.00
_cell.angle_gamma   90.00
#
_symmetry.space_group_name_H-M   'P 1'
#
loop_
_entity.id
_entity.type
_entity.pdbx_description
1 polymer ?
#
loop_
_entity_poly.entity_id
_entity_poly.type
_entity_poly.pdbx_seq_one_letter_code
_entity_poly.pdbx_strand_id
1 'polypeptide(L)'
;MNAKYALLVVGLVVLLLGCTQQLSTPSEITKYVCADGSVVSSSSSCPTVQSGGSIAQSQPITLETELAVCSDMPEFQSASLEDVCIMGLAGKHENSSLCKKVGSNQRTNCYALIAEISNDAEVCSNAGTQKDQCYDQYARNTKDVSACDKISDINNRDSCYNGLAGTLADPALCNKIRSISQKDSCYWNIASRLGDSSYCNMITNSNQMQNCLSNSGSGQPSGQSTPVRQESYK
;
A
#
# COMPACT_ATOMS: atom_id res chain seq x y z
N MET A 1 33.22 48.67 -10.09
CA MET A 1 31.87 48.86 -9.50
C MET A 1 31.07 47.57 -9.78
N ASN A 2 31.38 46.39 -9.26
CA ASN A 2 31.59 45.86 -7.90
C ASN A 2 30.36 45.03 -7.43
N ALA A 3 30.12 43.92 -8.13
CA ALA A 3 29.24 42.81 -7.74
C ALA A 3 29.61 42.16 -6.39
N LYS A 4 30.73 42.57 -5.77
CA LYS A 4 31.12 42.19 -4.40
C LYS A 4 30.31 42.92 -3.31
N TYR A 5 29.66 44.05 -3.62
CA TYR A 5 28.85 44.79 -2.63
C TYR A 5 27.41 44.26 -2.49
N ALA A 6 26.87 43.59 -3.52
CA ALA A 6 25.50 43.05 -3.46
C ALA A 6 25.40 41.83 -2.53
N LEU A 7 26.44 40.99 -2.46
CA LEU A 7 26.48 39.81 -1.59
C LEU A 7 26.67 40.15 -0.10
N LEU A 8 27.36 41.26 0.21
CA LEU A 8 27.58 41.70 1.60
C LEU A 8 26.33 42.33 2.24
N VAL A 9 25.46 42.96 1.44
CA VAL A 9 24.21 43.57 1.97
C VAL A 9 23.14 42.49 2.24
N VAL A 10 23.06 41.45 1.40
CA VAL A 10 22.10 40.34 1.62
C VAL A 10 22.51 39.47 2.82
N GLY A 11 23.82 39.27 3.05
CA GLY A 11 24.33 38.54 4.21
C GLY A 11 24.12 39.26 5.55
N LEU A 12 24.12 40.60 5.57
CA LEU A 12 23.95 41.37 6.81
C LEU A 12 22.47 41.55 7.22
N VAL A 13 21.53 41.49 6.28
CA VAL A 13 20.09 41.61 6.58
C VAL A 13 19.53 40.32 7.21
N VAL A 14 20.08 39.15 6.88
CA VAL A 14 19.67 37.86 7.47
C VAL A 14 20.13 37.71 8.92
N LEU A 15 21.16 38.45 9.36
CA LEU A 15 21.66 38.43 10.75
C LEU A 15 20.95 39.42 11.69
N LEU A 16 20.13 40.35 11.17
CA LEU A 16 19.49 41.41 11.98
C LEU A 16 17.96 41.36 12.00
N LEU A 17 17.33 40.54 11.17
CA LEU A 17 15.90 40.25 11.24
C LEU A 17 15.72 38.80 11.65
N GLY A 18 15.64 38.59 12.97
CA GLY A 18 15.28 37.32 13.57
C GLY A 18 13.97 36.81 13.00
N CYS A 19 14.05 35.89 12.05
CA CYS A 19 13.01 34.93 11.77
C CYS A 19 13.42 33.63 12.47
N THR A 20 13.29 33.59 13.79
CA THR A 20 12.94 32.34 14.46
C THR A 20 11.52 32.02 14.03
N GLN A 21 11.33 31.56 12.79
CA GLN A 21 10.22 30.67 12.53
C GLN A 21 10.55 29.43 13.33
N GLN A 22 10.04 29.42 14.56
CA GLN A 22 9.76 28.21 15.30
C GLN A 22 8.97 27.36 14.31
N LEU A 23 9.65 26.43 13.64
CA LEU A 23 9.00 25.31 13.03
C LEU A 23 8.34 24.62 14.22
N SER A 24 7.09 24.98 14.50
CA SER A 24 6.26 24.27 15.45
C SER A 24 6.21 22.86 14.91
N THR A 25 7.04 21.98 15.50
CA THR A 25 6.91 20.55 15.35
C THR A 25 5.44 20.24 15.53
N PRO A 26 4.79 19.51 14.60
CA PRO A 26 3.42 19.10 14.82
C PRO A 26 3.39 18.42 16.20
N SER A 27 2.55 18.92 17.09
CA SER A 27 2.40 18.34 18.41
C SER A 27 2.01 16.88 18.20
N GLU A 28 2.87 15.93 18.54
CA GLU A 28 2.53 14.51 18.53
C GLU A 28 1.42 14.29 19.56
N ILE A 29 0.18 14.19 19.09
CA ILE A 29 -0.96 13.86 19.96
C ILE A 29 -0.92 12.34 20.17
N THR A 30 -0.22 11.90 21.22
CA THR A 30 -0.20 10.50 21.64
C THR A 30 -1.37 10.23 22.60
N LYS A 31 -2.25 9.29 22.26
CA LYS A 31 -3.35 8.83 23.12
C LYS A 31 -2.98 7.49 23.77
N TYR A 32 -3.38 7.29 25.02
CA TYR A 32 -3.11 6.09 25.82
C TYR A 32 -4.41 5.49 26.35
N VAL A 33 -4.48 4.16 26.43
CA VAL A 33 -5.58 3.42 27.09
C VAL A 33 -5.13 2.99 28.47
N CYS A 34 -5.89 3.37 29.48
CA CYS A 34 -5.65 2.98 30.87
C CYS A 34 -6.26 1.61 31.18
N ALA A 35 -5.82 1.00 32.29
CA ALA A 35 -6.28 -0.34 32.70
C ALA A 35 -7.79 -0.41 33.00
N ASP A 36 -8.42 0.73 33.26
CA ASP A 36 -9.87 0.87 33.45
C ASP A 36 -10.64 1.15 32.14
N GLY A 37 -9.95 1.18 30.99
CA GLY A 37 -10.52 1.45 29.67
C GLY A 37 -10.64 2.93 29.31
N SER A 38 -10.25 3.86 30.19
CA SER A 38 -10.25 5.28 29.87
C SER A 38 -9.16 5.66 28.87
N VAL A 39 -9.45 6.63 27.99
CA VAL A 39 -8.48 7.16 27.01
C VAL A 39 -7.97 8.52 27.47
N VAL A 40 -6.65 8.69 27.57
CA VAL A 40 -5.98 9.90 28.08
C VAL A 40 -4.88 10.39 27.14
N SER A 41 -4.48 11.66 27.26
CA SER A 41 -3.42 12.28 26.44
C SER A 41 -2.00 12.05 26.95
N SER A 42 -1.83 11.41 28.10
CA SER A 42 -0.53 11.04 28.68
C SER A 42 -0.69 9.78 29.53
N SER A 43 0.24 8.83 29.44
CA SER A 43 0.25 7.62 30.27
C SER A 43 0.26 7.92 31.77
N SER A 44 0.83 9.06 32.17
CA SER A 44 0.83 9.54 33.55
C SER A 44 -0.55 9.96 34.07
N SER A 45 -1.49 10.20 33.17
CA SER A 45 -2.87 10.61 33.50
C SER A 45 -3.77 9.41 33.78
N CYS A 46 -3.28 8.19 33.61
CA CYS A 46 -4.03 7.00 33.99
C CYS A 46 -4.23 6.96 35.51
N PRO A 47 -5.44 6.62 35.99
CA PRO A 47 -5.70 6.47 37.42
C PRO A 47 -4.69 5.51 38.04
N THR A 48 -3.97 5.99 39.05
CA THR A 48 -3.06 5.15 39.82
C THR A 48 -3.90 4.27 40.71
N VAL A 49 -3.74 2.95 40.55
CA VAL A 49 -4.38 1.96 41.43
C VAL A 49 -3.89 2.21 42.85
N GLN A 50 -4.75 2.77 43.70
CA GLN A 50 -4.44 2.88 45.12
C GLN A 50 -4.29 1.46 45.69
N SER A 51 -3.08 1.15 46.12
CA SER A 51 -2.69 -0.08 46.79
C SER A 51 -3.50 -0.25 48.08
N GLY A 52 -4.62 -0.96 48.00
CA GLY A 52 -5.50 -1.21 49.14
C GLY A 52 -6.86 -1.85 48.79
N GLY A 53 -7.31 -1.73 47.54
CA GLY A 53 -8.45 -2.49 47.03
C GLY A 53 -8.01 -3.77 46.31
N SER A 54 -8.77 -4.86 46.47
CA SER A 54 -8.64 -6.10 45.70
C SER A 54 -8.20 -5.81 44.27
N ILE A 55 -7.18 -6.50 43.77
CA ILE A 55 -6.72 -6.41 42.38
C ILE A 55 -7.96 -6.53 41.50
N ALA A 56 -8.45 -5.40 40.99
CA ALA A 56 -9.51 -5.39 40.01
C ALA A 56 -8.91 -6.12 38.83
N GLN A 57 -9.41 -7.32 38.54
CA GLN A 57 -9.00 -8.11 37.40
C GLN A 57 -8.99 -7.17 36.20
N SER A 58 -7.82 -6.93 35.61
CA SER A 58 -7.67 -6.10 34.42
C SER A 58 -8.68 -6.62 33.41
N GLN A 59 -9.72 -5.85 33.13
CA GLN A 59 -10.73 -6.26 32.18
C GLN A 59 -10.03 -6.44 30.83
N PRO A 60 -10.36 -7.48 30.06
CA PRO A 60 -9.79 -7.65 28.73
C PRO A 60 -10.08 -6.40 27.90
N ILE A 61 -9.05 -5.85 27.26
CA ILE A 61 -9.19 -4.70 26.35
C ILE A 61 -10.18 -5.11 25.26
N THR A 62 -11.29 -4.39 25.16
CA THR A 62 -12.34 -4.67 24.17
C THR A 62 -12.06 -3.95 22.86
N LEU A 63 -12.59 -4.48 21.75
CA LEU A 63 -12.51 -3.82 20.45
C LEU A 63 -13.12 -2.40 20.47
N GLU A 64 -14.15 -2.18 21.29
CA GLU A 64 -14.75 -0.86 21.47
C GLU A 64 -13.75 0.13 22.10
N THR A 65 -13.03 -0.30 23.14
CA THR A 65 -11.99 0.49 23.79
C THR A 65 -10.86 0.83 22.83
N GLU A 66 -10.46 -0.11 21.97
CA GLU A 66 -9.41 0.14 20.98
C GLU A 66 -9.85 1.12 19.88
N LEU A 67 -11.08 0.98 19.39
CA LEU A 67 -11.64 1.91 18.40
C LEU A 67 -11.75 3.34 18.96
N ALA A 68 -12.03 3.50 20.25
CA ALA A 68 -12.07 4.81 20.90
C ALA A 68 -10.71 5.53 20.88
N VAL A 69 -9.60 4.80 20.79
CA VAL A 69 -8.25 5.40 20.63
C VAL A 69 -8.10 6.06 19.26
N CYS A 70 -8.65 5.42 18.22
CA CYS A 70 -8.52 5.89 16.84
C CYS A 70 -9.30 7.18 16.59
N SER A 71 -10.37 7.43 17.32
CA SER A 71 -11.23 8.61 17.15
C SER A 71 -10.45 9.91 17.38
N ASP A 72 -10.76 10.95 16.60
CA ASP A 72 -10.16 12.30 16.69
C ASP A 72 -8.63 12.30 16.56
N MET A 73 -8.05 11.35 15.84
CA MET A 73 -6.64 11.41 15.47
C MET A 73 -6.42 12.46 14.36
N PRO A 74 -5.31 13.22 14.40
CA PRO A 74 -5.08 14.30 13.44
C PRO A 74 -4.82 13.77 12.03
N GLU A 75 -5.11 14.59 11.02
CA GLU A 75 -4.66 14.34 9.65
C GLU A 75 -3.17 14.70 9.50
N PHE A 76 -2.42 13.86 8.80
CA PHE A 76 -1.02 14.14 8.49
C PHE A 76 -0.78 14.00 6.99
N GLN A 77 -0.41 15.11 6.33
CA GLN A 77 -0.10 15.15 4.89
C GLN A 77 -1.14 14.41 4.02
N SER A 78 -2.43 14.69 4.23
CA SER A 78 -3.59 14.07 3.56
C SER A 78 -3.85 12.58 3.87
N ALA A 79 -3.09 11.96 4.79
CA ALA A 79 -3.42 10.67 5.36
C ALA A 79 -4.22 10.85 6.66
N SER A 80 -5.37 10.17 6.75
CA SER A 80 -6.14 10.06 7.98
C SER A 80 -5.48 9.04 8.89
N LEU A 81 -4.89 9.49 10.01
CA LEU A 81 -4.33 8.58 11.01
C LEU A 81 -5.42 7.72 11.66
N GLU A 82 -6.66 8.23 11.73
CA GLU A 82 -7.82 7.45 12.16
C GLU A 82 -8.07 6.26 11.23
N ASP A 83 -8.05 6.47 9.90
CA ASP A 83 -8.22 5.38 8.92
C ASP A 83 -7.12 4.32 9.08
N VAL A 84 -5.86 4.75 9.22
CA VAL A 84 -4.71 3.85 9.41
C VAL A 84 -4.86 3.06 10.72
N CYS A 85 -5.28 3.70 11.80
CA CYS A 85 -5.54 3.06 13.09
C CYS A 85 -6.63 1.99 12.96
N ILE A 86 -7.77 2.34 12.33
CA ILE A 86 -8.88 1.40 12.11
C ILE A 86 -8.46 0.22 11.22
N MET A 87 -7.66 0.46 10.17
CA MET A 87 -7.10 -0.61 9.33
C MET A 87 -6.20 -1.56 10.14
N GLY A 88 -5.37 -1.02 11.05
CA GLY A 88 -4.55 -1.82 11.95
C GLY A 88 -5.39 -2.71 12.87
N LEU A 89 -6.48 -2.17 13.44
CA LEU A 89 -7.43 -2.96 14.23
C LEU A 89 -8.18 -3.99 13.39
N ALA A 90 -8.57 -3.64 12.17
CA ALA A 90 -9.17 -4.58 11.22
C ALA A 90 -8.24 -5.78 10.97
N GLY A 91 -6.95 -5.53 10.75
CA GLY A 91 -5.94 -6.58 10.58
C GLY A 91 -5.74 -7.41 11.84
N LYS A 92 -5.56 -6.75 12.99
CA LYS A 92 -5.34 -7.40 14.29
C LYS A 92 -6.48 -8.36 14.67
N HIS A 93 -7.71 -8.00 14.35
CA HIS A 93 -8.91 -8.79 14.68
C HIS A 93 -9.45 -9.60 13.51
N GLU A 94 -8.78 -9.57 12.35
CA GLU A 94 -9.25 -10.15 11.09
C GLU A 94 -10.71 -9.79 10.77
N ASN A 95 -11.11 -8.56 11.14
CA ASN A 95 -12.49 -8.12 11.11
C ASN A 95 -12.72 -7.09 9.99
N SER A 96 -13.05 -7.60 8.80
CA SER A 96 -13.30 -6.79 7.61
C SER A 96 -14.49 -5.82 7.77
N SER A 97 -15.39 -6.04 8.72
CA SER A 97 -16.51 -5.11 8.96
C SER A 97 -16.03 -3.73 9.44
N LEU A 98 -14.83 -3.66 10.04
CA LEU A 98 -14.21 -2.41 10.45
C LEU A 98 -13.82 -1.52 9.26
N CYS A 99 -13.59 -2.09 8.08
CA CYS A 99 -13.32 -1.31 6.86
C CYS A 99 -14.49 -0.40 6.46
N LYS A 100 -15.71 -0.64 6.95
CA LYS A 100 -16.85 0.27 6.76
C LYS A 100 -16.68 1.61 7.49
N LYS A 101 -15.86 1.65 8.53
CA LYS A 101 -15.52 2.87 9.28
C LYS A 101 -14.38 3.66 8.63
N VAL A 102 -13.68 3.06 7.66
CA VAL A 102 -12.59 3.71 6.93
C VAL A 102 -13.14 4.60 5.81
N GLY A 103 -12.51 5.76 5.63
CA GLY A 103 -12.76 6.70 4.55
C GLY A 103 -12.72 6.05 3.17
N SER A 104 -13.50 6.56 2.22
CA SER A 104 -13.67 5.96 0.88
C SER A 104 -12.35 5.73 0.14
N ASN A 105 -11.36 6.61 0.36
CA ASN A 105 -10.06 6.56 -0.31
C ASN A 105 -9.20 5.37 0.15
N GLN A 106 -9.35 4.92 1.39
CA GLN A 106 -8.57 3.82 1.97
C GLN A 106 -9.38 2.53 2.16
N ARG A 107 -10.71 2.60 2.03
CA ARG A 107 -11.61 1.46 2.25
C ARG A 107 -11.26 0.23 1.41
N THR A 108 -10.93 0.41 0.13
CA THR A 108 -10.53 -0.70 -0.74
C THR A 108 -9.22 -1.35 -0.26
N ASN A 109 -8.25 -0.52 0.15
CA ASN A 109 -6.97 -1.00 0.68
C ASN A 109 -7.17 -1.73 2.01
N CYS A 110 -8.11 -1.28 2.85
CA CYS A 110 -8.51 -2.00 4.06
C CYS A 110 -9.01 -3.41 3.71
N TYR A 111 -9.98 -3.54 2.80
CA TYR A 111 -10.49 -4.86 2.41
C TYR A 111 -9.40 -5.75 1.78
N ALA A 112 -8.52 -5.19 0.95
CA ALA A 112 -7.41 -5.94 0.35
C ALA A 112 -6.40 -6.44 1.40
N LEU A 113 -6.07 -5.59 2.39
CA LEU A 113 -5.22 -5.95 3.52
C LEU A 113 -5.83 -7.11 4.31
N ILE A 114 -7.13 -7.05 4.63
CA ILE A 114 -7.78 -8.12 5.38
C ILE A 114 -7.85 -9.40 4.55
N ALA A 115 -8.21 -9.29 3.27
CA ALA A 115 -8.21 -10.43 2.36
C ALA A 115 -6.85 -11.14 2.35
N GLU A 116 -5.75 -10.38 2.30
CA GLU A 116 -4.38 -10.90 2.34
C GLU A 116 -4.05 -11.57 3.67
N ILE A 117 -4.30 -10.90 4.80
CA ILE A 117 -4.01 -11.43 6.15
C ILE A 117 -4.80 -12.71 6.42
N SER A 118 -6.09 -12.73 6.10
CA SER A 118 -6.97 -13.88 6.33
C SER A 118 -6.88 -14.93 5.22
N ASN A 119 -6.08 -14.67 4.17
CA ASN A 119 -6.00 -15.47 2.95
C ASN A 119 -7.39 -15.81 2.36
N ASP A 120 -8.29 -14.83 2.35
CA ASP A 120 -9.66 -14.98 1.86
C ASP A 120 -10.04 -13.85 0.89
N ALA A 121 -9.96 -14.16 -0.40
CA ALA A 121 -10.35 -13.25 -1.47
C ALA A 121 -11.82 -12.81 -1.36
N GLU A 122 -12.74 -13.59 -0.78
CA GLU A 122 -14.16 -13.23 -0.67
C GLU A 122 -14.38 -11.95 0.14
N VAL A 123 -13.43 -11.58 1.00
CA VAL A 123 -13.44 -10.28 1.70
C VAL A 123 -13.57 -9.12 0.71
N CYS A 124 -12.95 -9.21 -0.48
CA CYS A 124 -13.02 -8.17 -1.51
C CYS A 124 -14.42 -7.95 -2.10
N SER A 125 -15.35 -8.90 -1.95
CA SER A 125 -16.75 -8.70 -2.33
C SER A 125 -17.41 -7.53 -1.58
N ASN A 126 -16.89 -7.18 -0.40
CA ASN A 126 -17.39 -6.08 0.44
C ASN A 126 -16.89 -4.69 0.01
N ALA A 127 -15.95 -4.60 -0.94
CA ALA A 127 -15.38 -3.33 -1.41
C ALA A 127 -16.27 -2.55 -2.39
N GLY A 128 -17.50 -3.01 -2.63
CA GLY A 128 -18.49 -2.30 -3.46
C GLY A 128 -18.03 -2.10 -4.89
N THR A 129 -18.05 -0.86 -5.39
CA THR A 129 -17.64 -0.53 -6.76
C THR A 129 -16.15 -0.75 -7.01
N GLN A 130 -15.33 -0.77 -5.96
CA GLN A 130 -13.88 -0.96 -6.05
C GLN A 130 -13.46 -2.43 -5.83
N LYS A 131 -14.41 -3.39 -5.83
CA LYS A 131 -14.10 -4.82 -5.63
C LYS A 131 -13.06 -5.36 -6.60
N ASP A 132 -13.08 -4.91 -7.85
CA ASP A 132 -12.13 -5.35 -8.88
C ASP A 132 -10.70 -4.92 -8.54
N GLN A 133 -10.53 -3.71 -8.01
CA GLN A 133 -9.23 -3.23 -7.52
C GLN A 133 -8.76 -4.02 -6.28
N CYS A 134 -9.68 -4.39 -5.38
CA CYS A 134 -9.36 -5.23 -4.23
C CYS A 134 -8.87 -6.62 -4.68
N TYR A 135 -9.60 -7.28 -5.59
CA TYR A 135 -9.21 -8.58 -6.12
C TYR A 135 -7.86 -8.53 -6.85
N ASP A 136 -7.60 -7.50 -7.67
CA ASP A 136 -6.31 -7.33 -8.34
C ASP A 136 -5.16 -7.17 -7.33
N GLN A 137 -5.35 -6.34 -6.29
CA GLN A 137 -4.33 -6.15 -5.25
C GLN A 137 -4.08 -7.45 -4.46
N TYR A 138 -5.14 -8.13 -4.03
CA TYR A 138 -5.04 -9.42 -3.34
C TYR A 138 -4.31 -10.46 -4.21
N ALA A 139 -4.70 -10.60 -5.47
CA ALA A 139 -4.10 -11.54 -6.42
C ALA A 139 -2.59 -11.28 -6.58
N ARG A 140 -2.19 -10.00 -6.71
CA ARG A 140 -0.78 -9.62 -6.85
C ARG A 140 0.03 -9.83 -5.59
N ASN A 141 -0.53 -9.56 -4.41
CA ASN A 141 0.18 -9.70 -3.14
C ASN A 141 0.37 -11.17 -2.77
N THR A 142 -0.69 -11.97 -2.90
CA THR A 142 -0.70 -13.39 -2.51
C THR A 142 -0.24 -14.33 -3.62
N LYS A 143 -0.14 -13.82 -4.86
CA LYS A 143 0.07 -14.61 -6.09
C LYS A 143 -1.09 -15.58 -6.40
N ASP A 144 -2.26 -15.38 -5.79
CA ASP A 144 -3.45 -16.15 -6.13
C ASP A 144 -4.04 -15.70 -7.47
N VAL A 145 -3.70 -16.44 -8.52
CA VAL A 145 -4.23 -16.25 -9.88
C VAL A 145 -5.75 -16.37 -9.94
N SER A 146 -6.37 -17.19 -9.08
CA SER A 146 -7.81 -17.42 -9.12
C SER A 146 -8.61 -16.18 -8.71
N ALA A 147 -8.02 -15.26 -7.95
CA ALA A 147 -8.65 -13.99 -7.62
C ALA A 147 -8.83 -13.09 -8.87
N CYS A 148 -7.98 -13.21 -9.90
CA CYS A 148 -8.22 -12.51 -11.17
C CYS A 148 -9.54 -12.95 -11.83
N ASP A 149 -9.97 -14.22 -11.66
CA ASP A 149 -11.25 -14.69 -12.23
C ASP A 149 -12.47 -13.98 -11.62
N LYS A 150 -12.34 -13.35 -10.45
CA LYS A 150 -13.40 -12.61 -9.77
C LYS A 150 -13.52 -11.15 -10.23
N ILE A 151 -12.57 -10.66 -11.02
CA ILE A 151 -12.58 -9.30 -11.57
C ILE A 151 -13.60 -9.23 -12.72
N SER A 152 -14.54 -8.30 -12.58
CA SER A 152 -15.67 -8.16 -13.52
C SER A 152 -15.28 -7.39 -14.78
N ASP A 153 -14.51 -6.31 -14.65
CA ASP A 153 -14.00 -5.54 -15.77
C ASP A 153 -12.91 -6.31 -16.53
N ILE A 154 -13.10 -6.45 -17.84
CA ILE A 154 -12.23 -7.26 -18.69
C ILE A 154 -10.81 -6.68 -18.75
N ASN A 155 -10.67 -5.36 -18.79
CA ASN A 155 -9.34 -4.74 -18.89
C ASN A 155 -8.56 -4.91 -17.59
N ASN A 156 -9.22 -4.74 -16.44
CA ASN A 156 -8.62 -4.97 -15.12
C ASN A 156 -8.26 -6.45 -14.95
N ARG A 157 -9.13 -7.37 -15.36
CA ARG A 157 -8.86 -8.81 -15.29
C ARG A 157 -7.66 -9.21 -16.14
N ASP A 158 -7.62 -8.73 -17.38
CA ASP A 158 -6.52 -9.00 -18.31
C ASP A 158 -5.20 -8.41 -17.78
N SER A 159 -5.24 -7.22 -17.16
CA SER A 159 -4.10 -6.60 -16.49
C SER A 159 -3.63 -7.42 -15.27
N CYS A 160 -4.56 -7.98 -14.49
CA CYS A 160 -4.27 -8.90 -13.37
C CYS A 160 -3.50 -10.11 -13.88
N TYR A 161 -4.00 -10.77 -14.93
CA TYR A 161 -3.33 -11.91 -15.54
C TYR A 161 -1.96 -11.57 -16.12
N ASN A 162 -1.83 -10.45 -16.84
CA ASN A 162 -0.54 -10.02 -17.40
C ASN A 162 0.50 -9.78 -16.30
N GLY A 163 0.10 -9.10 -15.21
CA GLY A 163 0.96 -8.85 -14.08
C GLY A 163 1.44 -10.12 -13.38
N LEU A 164 0.54 -11.09 -13.20
CA LEU A 164 0.89 -12.39 -12.61
C LEU A 164 1.69 -13.28 -13.55
N ALA A 165 1.42 -13.27 -14.86
CA ALA A 165 2.25 -13.95 -15.85
C ALA A 165 3.70 -13.46 -15.75
N GLY A 166 3.87 -12.14 -15.75
CA GLY A 166 5.16 -11.48 -15.61
C GLY A 166 5.80 -11.61 -14.23
N THR A 167 5.06 -11.97 -13.17
CA THR A 167 5.62 -12.18 -11.82
C THR A 167 5.98 -13.64 -11.55
N LEU A 168 5.13 -14.57 -12.00
CA LEU A 168 5.29 -16.02 -11.83
C LEU A 168 6.11 -16.67 -12.94
N ALA A 169 6.37 -15.92 -14.02
CA ALA A 169 7.02 -16.42 -15.23
C ALA A 169 6.19 -17.53 -15.89
N ASP A 170 4.86 -17.42 -15.79
CA ASP A 170 3.92 -18.41 -16.29
C ASP A 170 3.27 -17.92 -17.59
N PRO A 171 3.71 -18.40 -18.76
CA PRO A 171 3.11 -18.05 -20.05
C PRO A 171 1.66 -18.50 -20.19
N ALA A 172 1.21 -19.53 -19.44
CA ALA A 172 -0.15 -20.02 -19.55
C ALA A 172 -1.17 -18.95 -19.12
N LEU A 173 -0.77 -18.01 -18.26
CA LEU A 173 -1.61 -16.88 -17.85
C LEU A 173 -1.87 -15.91 -19.01
N CYS A 174 -0.96 -15.77 -19.98
CA CYS A 174 -1.22 -14.98 -21.18
C CYS A 174 -2.38 -15.55 -22.01
N ASN A 175 -2.67 -16.85 -21.92
CA ASN A 175 -3.82 -17.44 -22.59
C ASN A 175 -5.17 -17.06 -21.98
N LYS A 176 -5.19 -16.63 -20.72
CA LYS A 176 -6.40 -16.16 -20.04
C LYS A 176 -6.79 -14.72 -20.41
N ILE A 177 -5.87 -13.97 -21.02
CA ILE A 177 -6.08 -12.58 -21.47
C ILE A 177 -6.96 -12.57 -22.73
N ARG A 178 -8.02 -11.75 -22.72
CA ARG A 178 -8.95 -11.62 -23.85
C ARG A 178 -8.53 -10.53 -24.85
N SER A 179 -8.01 -9.42 -24.36
CA SER A 179 -7.53 -8.32 -25.20
C SER A 179 -6.28 -8.76 -25.98
N ILE A 180 -6.37 -8.75 -27.31
CA ILE A 180 -5.28 -9.16 -28.20
C ILE A 180 -4.02 -8.33 -27.94
N SER A 181 -4.15 -7.02 -27.76
CA SER A 181 -2.99 -6.15 -27.51
C SER A 181 -2.33 -6.41 -26.15
N GLN A 182 -3.12 -6.68 -25.11
CA GLN A 182 -2.57 -7.06 -23.80
C GLN A 182 -1.96 -8.46 -23.83
N LYS A 183 -2.54 -9.40 -24.60
CA LYS A 183 -2.01 -10.75 -24.77
C LYS A 183 -0.67 -10.76 -25.50
N ASP A 184 -0.56 -9.99 -26.58
CA ASP A 184 0.68 -9.75 -27.30
C ASP A 184 1.75 -9.15 -26.37
N SER A 185 1.39 -8.13 -25.58
CA SER A 185 2.26 -7.52 -24.57
C SER A 185 2.71 -8.53 -23.49
N CYS A 186 1.80 -9.40 -23.05
CA CYS A 186 2.10 -10.46 -22.09
C CYS A 186 3.15 -11.43 -22.63
N TYR A 187 2.97 -11.93 -23.86
CA TYR A 187 3.94 -12.83 -24.48
C TYR A 187 5.29 -12.17 -24.74
N TRP A 188 5.29 -10.89 -25.09
CA TRP A 188 6.52 -10.11 -25.21
C TRP A 188 7.28 -10.04 -23.86
N ASN A 189 6.58 -9.74 -22.77
CA ASN A 189 7.17 -9.69 -21.43
C ASN A 189 7.71 -11.07 -20.99
N ILE A 190 6.96 -12.14 -21.27
CA ILE A 190 7.39 -13.52 -20.99
C ILE A 190 8.66 -13.86 -21.78
N ALA A 191 8.69 -13.59 -23.09
CA ALA A 191 9.85 -13.86 -23.94
C ALA A 191 11.11 -13.16 -23.40
N SER A 192 10.97 -11.88 -23.04
CA SER A 192 12.04 -11.07 -22.44
C SER A 192 12.49 -11.62 -21.09
N ARG A 193 11.54 -11.94 -20.20
CA ARG A 193 11.83 -12.39 -18.83
C ARG A 193 12.47 -13.79 -18.79
N LEU A 194 12.06 -14.69 -19.68
CA LEU A 194 12.60 -16.04 -19.76
C LEU A 194 13.81 -16.16 -20.69
N GLY A 195 14.06 -15.15 -21.53
CA GLY A 195 15.06 -15.23 -22.60
C GLY A 195 14.70 -16.24 -23.69
N ASP A 196 13.41 -16.56 -23.84
CA ASP A 196 12.92 -17.57 -24.78
C ASP A 196 12.10 -16.90 -25.89
N SER A 197 12.74 -16.75 -27.05
CA SER A 197 12.14 -16.16 -28.24
C SER A 197 10.96 -16.95 -28.80
N SER A 198 10.75 -18.20 -28.37
CA SER A 198 9.63 -19.02 -28.83
C SER A 198 8.27 -18.38 -28.49
N TYR A 199 8.19 -17.65 -27.37
CA TYR A 199 7.00 -16.89 -26.98
C TYR A 199 6.74 -15.68 -27.86
N CYS A 200 7.75 -15.12 -28.56
CA CYS A 200 7.51 -14.07 -29.55
C CYS A 200 6.61 -14.56 -30.69
N ASN A 201 6.64 -15.85 -31.04
CA ASN A 201 5.78 -16.40 -32.08
C ASN A 201 4.30 -16.48 -31.67
N MET A 202 3.99 -16.28 -30.38
CA MET A 202 2.62 -16.21 -29.87
C MET A 202 2.03 -14.80 -29.99
N ILE A 203 2.84 -13.81 -30.38
CA ILE A 203 2.41 -12.43 -30.63
C ILE A 203 1.75 -12.35 -32.00
N THR A 204 0.51 -11.86 -32.05
CA THR A 204 -0.28 -11.79 -33.28
C THR A 204 0.04 -10.54 -34.11
N ASN A 205 0.42 -9.44 -33.48
CA ASN A 205 0.86 -8.24 -34.19
C ASN A 205 2.25 -8.45 -34.82
N SER A 206 2.32 -8.45 -36.15
CA SER A 206 3.55 -8.73 -36.90
C SER A 206 4.73 -7.81 -36.55
N ASN A 207 4.49 -6.52 -36.28
CA ASN A 207 5.55 -5.58 -35.93
C ASN A 207 6.09 -5.88 -34.53
N GLN A 208 5.21 -6.14 -33.54
CA GLN A 208 5.64 -6.51 -32.20
C GLN A 208 6.37 -7.86 -32.18
N MET A 209 5.89 -8.84 -32.95
CA MET A 209 6.54 -10.14 -33.11
C MET A 209 7.97 -9.98 -33.65
N GLN A 210 8.14 -9.24 -34.75
CA GLN A 210 9.47 -9.00 -35.34
C GLN A 210 10.42 -8.28 -34.37
N ASN A 211 9.91 -7.27 -33.65
CA ASN A 211 10.69 -6.57 -32.62
C ASN A 211 11.10 -7.50 -31.47
N CYS A 212 10.20 -8.39 -31.04
CA CYS A 212 10.47 -9.39 -30.01
C CYS A 212 11.59 -10.36 -30.40
N LEU A 213 11.49 -10.92 -31.63
CA LEU A 213 12.49 -11.85 -32.16
C LEU A 213 13.85 -11.20 -32.32
N SER A 214 13.88 -9.93 -32.75
CA SER A 214 15.13 -9.17 -32.93
C SER A 214 15.82 -8.87 -31.61
N ASN A 215 15.06 -8.50 -30.57
CA ASN A 215 15.61 -8.22 -29.24
C ASN A 215 16.11 -9.48 -28.52
N SER A 216 15.50 -10.64 -28.79
CA SER A 216 15.90 -11.92 -28.19
C SER A 216 17.25 -12.44 -28.70
N GLY A 217 17.80 -11.85 -29.79
CA GLY A 217 19.12 -12.15 -30.34
C GLY A 217 20.27 -11.29 -29.76
N SER A 218 19.96 -10.24 -29.01
CA SER A 218 20.93 -9.41 -28.29
C SER A 218 20.79 -9.68 -26.81
N GLY A 219 21.67 -10.49 -26.23
CA GLY A 219 21.70 -10.81 -24.80
C GLY A 219 21.97 -9.59 -23.91
N GLN A 220 21.01 -8.68 -23.80
CA GLN A 220 20.98 -7.60 -22.84
C GLN A 220 19.62 -7.61 -22.12
N PRO A 221 19.60 -7.75 -20.78
CA PRO A 221 18.37 -7.62 -20.02
C PRO A 221 17.91 -6.15 -20.07
N SER A 222 16.94 -5.84 -20.94
CA SER A 222 16.21 -4.58 -20.89
C SER A 222 15.17 -4.65 -19.77
N GLY A 223 15.65 -4.50 -18.54
CA GLY A 223 14.88 -4.56 -17.32
C GLY A 223 15.72 -4.10 -16.14
N GLN A 224 16.26 -2.88 -16.21
CA GLN A 224 16.67 -2.18 -15.00
C GLN A 224 15.40 -1.83 -14.21
N SER A 225 14.91 -2.78 -13.43
CA SER A 225 14.41 -2.41 -12.11
C SER A 225 15.64 -1.97 -11.31
N THR A 226 15.69 -0.68 -10.99
CA THR A 226 16.63 -0.18 -10.00
C THR A 226 16.51 -1.03 -8.73
N PRO A 227 17.63 -1.48 -8.12
CA PRO A 227 17.56 -2.14 -6.82
C PRO A 227 16.98 -1.15 -5.83
N VAL A 228 15.84 -1.49 -5.21
CA VAL A 228 15.38 -0.82 -3.99
C VAL A 228 16.46 -1.07 -2.95
N ARG A 229 17.19 -0.01 -2.60
CA ARG A 229 18.14 0.00 -1.49
C ARG A 229 17.36 -0.31 -0.22
N GLN A 230 17.45 -1.55 0.26
CA GLN A 230 17.08 -1.87 1.63
C GLN A 230 18.11 -1.18 2.54
N GLU A 231 17.74 -0.02 3.07
CA GLU A 231 18.39 0.49 4.28
C GLU A 231 17.82 -0.30 5.46
N SER A 232 18.56 -1.34 5.83
CA SER A 232 18.42 -2.05 7.09
C SER A 232 18.60 -1.07 8.26
N TYR A 233 17.53 -0.81 9.00
CA TYR A 233 17.61 -0.20 10.33
C TYR A 233 18.24 -1.20 11.31
N LYS A 234 19.40 -0.82 11.85
CA LYS A 234 19.90 -1.23 13.17
C LYS A 234 19.76 -0.03 14.10
#